data_AF-A0A8T5Y387-F1
#
_entry.id   AF-A0A8T5Y387-F1
#
_cell.length_a   1.000
_cell.length_b   1.000
_cell.length_c   1.000
_cell.angle_alpha   90.00
_cell.angle_beta   90.00
_cell.angle_gamma   90.00
#
_symmetry.space_group_name_H-M   'P 1'
#
loop_
_entity.id
_entity.type
_entity.pdbx_description
1 polymer ?
#
loop_
_entity_poly.entity_id
_entity_poly.type
_entity_poly.pdbx_seq_one_letter_code
_entity_poly.pdbx_strand_id
1 'polypeptide(L)' 'MQRRWLIRLRGNTSQQLIAQQCGISQNFYSWIEQGERRPSVEVAKKIAAVLGFEWTRFFEEEDDEDPQSA' A
#
# COMPACT_ATOMS: atom_id res chain seq x y z
N MET A 1 9.16 -3.69 8.15
CA MET A 1 8.32 -4.90 8.23
C MET A 1 7.34 -4.92 7.07
N GLN A 2 6.74 -6.07 6.74
CA GLN A 2 5.74 -6.15 5.66
C GLN A 2 4.48 -5.32 6.02
N ARG A 3 4.01 -4.49 5.08
CA ARG A 3 2.78 -3.68 5.21
C ARG A 3 1.54 -4.55 5.04
N ARG A 4 1.24 -5.35 6.06
CA ARG A 4 0.10 -6.30 6.07
C ARG A 4 -1.23 -5.63 5.77
N TRP A 5 -1.43 -4.38 6.22
CA TRP A 5 -2.63 -3.60 5.92
C TRP A 5 -2.83 -3.37 4.42
N LEU A 6 -1.75 -3.09 3.68
CA LEU A 6 -1.81 -2.84 2.23
C LEU A 6 -2.16 -4.12 1.47
N ILE A 7 -1.61 -5.25 1.91
CA ILE A 7 -1.92 -6.58 1.35
C ILE A 7 -3.38 -6.94 1.58
N ARG A 8 -3.93 -6.67 2.78
CA ARG A 8 -5.36 -6.88 3.08
C ARG A 8 -6.25 -6.02 2.19
N LEU A 9 -5.92 -4.73 2.00
CA LEU A 9 -6.68 -3.82 1.13
C LEU A 9 -6.65 -4.25 -0.34
N ARG A 10 -5.51 -4.74 -0.83
CA ARG A 10 -5.42 -5.29 -2.19
C ARG A 10 -6.32 -6.53 -2.36
N GLY A 11 -6.46 -7.34 -1.32
CA GLY A 11 -7.25 -8.57 -1.33
C GLY A 11 -6.77 -9.54 -2.42
N ASN A 12 -7.72 -10.04 -3.22
CA ASN A 12 -7.44 -10.99 -4.31
C ASN A 12 -6.94 -10.33 -5.61
N THR A 13 -6.92 -9.00 -5.68
CA THR A 13 -6.40 -8.29 -6.85
C THR A 13 -4.90 -8.53 -6.98
N SER A 14 -4.39 -8.80 -8.17
CA SER A 14 -2.96 -9.07 -8.35
C SER A 14 -2.12 -7.79 -8.16
N GLN A 15 -0.89 -7.95 -7.67
CA GLN A 15 0.08 -6.85 -7.58
C GLN A 15 0.31 -6.17 -8.93
N GLN A 16 0.30 -6.94 -10.02
CA GLN A 16 0.46 -6.43 -11.38
C GLN A 16 -0.69 -5.48 -11.76
N LEU A 17 -1.93 -5.83 -11.44
CA LEU A 17 -3.09 -5.00 -11.78
C LEU A 17 -3.11 -3.69 -10.98
N ILE A 18 -2.74 -3.72 -9.70
CA ILE A 18 -2.60 -2.48 -8.90
C ILE A 18 -1.46 -1.61 -9.44
N ALA A 19 -0.30 -2.21 -9.73
CA ALA A 19 0.83 -1.50 -10.29
C ALA A 19 0.50 -0.83 -11.64
N GLN A 20 -0.22 -1.53 -12.52
CA GLN A 20 -0.70 -1.01 -13.80
C GLN A 20 -1.61 0.21 -13.61
N GLN A 21 -2.60 0.13 -12.71
CA GLN A 21 -3.50 1.25 -12.41
C GLN A 21 -2.76 2.46 -11.81
N CYS A 22 -1.66 2.22 -11.09
CA CYS A 22 -0.84 3.27 -10.52
C CYS A 22 0.26 3.79 -11.47
N GLY A 23 0.44 3.18 -12.64
CA GLY A 23 1.50 3.53 -13.59
C GLY A 23 2.91 3.25 -13.06
N ILE A 24 3.09 2.18 -12.27
CA ILE A 24 4.37 1.75 -11.72
C ILE A 24 4.68 0.29 -12.10
N SER A 25 5.90 -0.17 -11.85
CA SER A 25 6.25 -1.57 -12.06
C SER A 25 5.68 -2.46 -10.94
N GLN A 26 5.37 -3.72 -11.28
CA GLN A 26 4.93 -4.73 -10.29
C GLN A 26 5.96 -4.89 -9.16
N ASN A 27 7.26 -4.97 -9.49
CA ASN A 27 8.32 -5.10 -8.49
C ASN A 27 8.34 -3.93 -7.53
N PHE A 28 8.13 -2.71 -8.02
CA PHE A 28 8.07 -1.53 -7.15
C PHE A 28 6.88 -1.60 -6.19
N TYR A 29 5.71 -2.00 -6.67
CA TYR A 29 4.55 -2.22 -5.80
C TYR A 29 4.79 -3.35 -4.78
N SER A 30 5.44 -4.45 -5.17
CA SER A 30 5.81 -5.55 -4.27
C SER A 30 6.76 -5.07 -3.15
N TRP A 31 7.77 -4.28 -3.47
CA TRP A 31 8.67 -3.68 -2.45
C TRP A 31 7.95 -2.74 -1.49
N ILE A 32 6.89 -2.07 -1.96
CA ILE A 32 6.01 -1.28 -1.09
C ILE A 32 5.22 -2.21 -0.16
N GLU A 33 4.64 -3.31 -0.64
CA GLU A 33 3.97 -4.27 0.25
C GLU A 33 4.93 -4.90 1.27
N GLN A 34 6.17 -5.17 0.89
CA GLN A 34 7.20 -5.77 1.76
C GLN A 34 7.80 -4.80 2.78
N GLY A 35 7.52 -3.50 2.66
CA GLY A 35 8.11 -2.48 3.54
C GLY A 35 9.49 -1.99 3.09
N GLU A 36 10.07 -2.59 2.05
CA GLU A 36 11.43 -2.28 1.56
C GLU A 36 11.54 -0.91 0.92
N ARG A 37 10.45 -0.43 0.30
CA ARG A 37 10.38 0.89 -0.33
C ARG A 37 9.22 1.69 0.23
N ARG A 38 9.46 2.96 0.47
CA ARG A 38 8.42 3.96 0.75
C ARG A 38 8.06 4.64 -0.60
N PRO A 39 6.78 4.66 -1.00
CA PRO A 39 6.39 5.33 -2.25
C PRO A 39 6.61 6.84 -2.15
N SER A 40 6.76 7.51 -3.30
CA SER A 40 6.65 8.98 -3.36
C SER A 40 5.22 9.42 -3.05
N VAL A 41 5.02 10.69 -2.68
CA VAL A 41 3.68 11.26 -2.44
C VAL A 41 2.75 11.05 -3.63
N GLU A 42 3.26 11.20 -4.85
CA GLU A 42 2.50 10.98 -6.07
C GLU A 42 2.03 9.52 -6.19
N VAL A 43 2.94 8.56 -5.97
CA VAL A 43 2.61 7.13 -6.03
C VAL A 43 1.67 6.73 -4.90
N ALA A 44 1.90 7.24 -3.68
CA ALA A 44 1.05 7.01 -2.52
C ALA A 44 -0.40 7.42 -2.82
N LYS A 45 -0.61 8.62 -3.40
CA LYS A 45 -1.94 9.11 -3.81
C LYS A 45 -2.60 8.21 -4.85
N LYS A 46 -1.85 7.70 -5.84
CA LYS A 46 -2.38 6.78 -6.84
C LYS A 46 -2.83 5.45 -6.22
N ILE A 47 -1.98 4.85 -5.38
CA ILE A 47 -2.30 3.58 -4.70
C ILE A 47 -3.52 3.77 -3.77
N ALA A 48 -3.54 4.86 -3.02
CA ALA A 48 -4.64 5.25 -2.15
C ALA A 48 -5.97 5.40 -2.92
N ALA A 49 -5.95 6.05 -4.09
CA ALA A 49 -7.12 6.19 -4.93
C ALA A 49 -7.62 4.85 -5.51
N VAL A 50 -6.71 3.94 -5.87
CA VAL A 50 -7.07 2.61 -6.41
C VAL A 50 -7.63 1.69 -5.33
N LEU A 51 -7.07 1.72 -4.12
CA LEU A 51 -7.42 0.79 -3.04
C LEU A 51 -8.38 1.39 -2.00
N GLY A 52 -8.73 2.67 -2.11
CA GLY A 52 -9.75 3.31 -1.28
C GLY A 52 -9.30 3.60 0.16
N PHE A 53 -8.11 4.18 0.36
CA PHE A 53 -7.63 4.59 1.68
C PHE A 53 -6.95 5.97 1.61
N GLU A 54 -6.55 6.52 2.76
CA GLU A 54 -5.87 7.82 2.86
C GLU A 54 -4.35 7.66 2.62
N TRP A 55 -3.76 8.47 1.74
CA TRP A 55 -2.38 8.27 1.27
C TRP A 55 -1.31 8.59 2.33
N THR A 56 -1.60 9.45 3.30
CA THR A 56 -0.69 9.75 4.41
C THR A 56 -0.48 8.57 5.34
N ARG A 57 -1.34 7.54 5.30
CA ARG A 57 -1.10 6.24 5.98
C ARG A 57 0.24 5.60 5.66
N PHE A 58 0.84 5.88 4.49
CA PHE A 58 2.21 5.41 4.19
C PHE A 58 3.30 6.08 5.03
N PHE A 59 2.96 7.16 5.72
CA PHE A 59 3.85 8.14 6.35
C PHE A 59 3.52 8.38 7.82
N GLU A 60 2.41 7.81 8.31
CA GLU A 60 2.12 7.68 9.73
C GLU A 60 3.21 6.81 10.39
N GLU A 61 3.60 7.18 11.61
CA GLU A 61 4.45 6.33 12.44
C GLU A 61 3.64 5.04 12.75
N GLU A 62 4.29 3.88 12.70
CA GLU A 62 3.64 2.58 12.96
C GLU A 62 3.23 2.50 14.44
N ASP A 63 2.14 3.17 14.84
CA ASP A 63 1.38 2.81 16.02
C ASP A 63 0.55 1.58 15.65
N ASP A 64 1.07 0.42 16.05
CA ASP A 64 0.52 -0.93 15.85
C ASP A 64 -0.81 -1.15 16.61
N GLU A 65 -1.76 -0.21 16.58
CA GLU A 65 -3.12 -0.40 17.08
C GLU A 65 -4.08 -0.65 15.91
N ASP A 66 -4.20 -1.93 15.54
CA ASP A 66 -5.31 -2.45 14.72
C ASP A 66 -6.59 -2.34 15.60
N PRO A 67 -7.53 -1.41 15.34
CA PRO A 67 -8.70 -1.19 16.22
C PRO A 67 -9.73 -2.33 16.19
N GLN A 68 -9.46 -3.40 15.45
CA GLN A 68 -10.31 -4.58 15.33
C GLN A 68 -9.92 -5.71 16.29
N SER A 69 -9.19 -5.37 17.36
CA SER A 69 -8.86 -6.28 18.47
C SER A 69 -9.83 -6.06 19.65
N ALA A 70 -11.14 -6.11 19.41
CA ALA A 70 -12.19 -6.05 20.44
C ALA A 70 -13.31 -7.05 20.10
#